data_AF-A0A2N5A7L7-F1
#
_entry.id   AF-A0A2N5A7L7-F1
#
_cell.length_a   1.000
_cell.length_b   1.000
_cell.length_c   1.000
_cell.angle_alpha   90.00
_cell.angle_beta   90.00
_cell.angle_gamma   90.00
#
_symmetry.space_group_name_H-M   'P 1'
#
loop_
_entity.id
_entity.type
_entity.pdbx_description
1 polymer ?
#
loop_
_entity_poly.entity_id
_entity_poly.type
_entity_poly.pdbx_seq_one_letter_code
_entity_poly.pdbx_strand_id
1 'polypeptide(L)'
;AVLVHGDKLFISYSASATDENYCMGLLWIDLQADPLQPTNWHKAPQPVFRTSYENRQYGPGHNSFTQTPAGEDVLVYHARNYTEIEGDPLYDPNRHTRLKLVSWREDGMPDFGIPPADTL
;
A
#
# COMPACT_ATOMS: atom_id res chain seq x y z
N ALA A 1 -5.95 -4.13 2.21
CA ALA A 1 -6.88 -4.66 1.19
C ALA A 1 -6.40 -5.98 0.61
N VAL A 2 -7.23 -6.68 -0.16
CA VAL A 2 -6.90 -7.99 -0.77
C VAL A 2 -6.67 -7.85 -2.27
N LEU A 3 -5.65 -8.52 -2.80
CA LEU A 3 -5.33 -8.60 -4.23
C LEU A 3 -4.97 -10.04 -4.57
N VAL A 4 -5.45 -10.56 -5.70
CA VAL A 4 -5.11 -11.91 -6.19
C VAL A 4 -4.36 -11.76 -7.52
N HIS A 5 -3.22 -12.42 -7.64
CA HIS A 5 -2.43 -12.42 -8.87
C HIS A 5 -1.66 -13.73 -8.99
N GLY A 6 -1.73 -14.35 -10.16
CA GLY A 6 -1.17 -15.68 -10.39
C GLY A 6 -1.72 -16.71 -9.41
N ASP A 7 -0.83 -17.39 -8.71
CA ASP A 7 -1.13 -18.42 -7.71
C ASP A 7 -1.14 -17.88 -6.27
N LYS A 8 -1.18 -16.56 -6.06
CA LYS A 8 -1.09 -15.95 -4.73
C LYS A 8 -2.27 -15.04 -4.40
N LEU A 9 -2.61 -15.03 -3.12
CA LEU A 9 -3.45 -14.01 -2.51
C LEU A 9 -2.59 -13.13 -1.60
N PHE A 10 -2.72 -11.82 -1.77
CA PHE A 10 -2.01 -10.79 -1.04
C PHE A 10 -2.96 -10.02 -0.14
N ILE A 11 -2.57 -9.80 1.12
CA ILE A 11 -3.24 -8.87 2.04
C ILE A 11 -2.30 -7.72 2.36
N SER A 12 -2.62 -6.55 1.83
CA SER A 12 -1.97 -5.30 2.21
C SER A 12 -2.54 -4.75 3.53
N TYR A 13 -1.59 -4.41 4.38
CA TYR A 13 -1.67 -3.75 5.68
C TYR A 13 -1.69 -2.24 5.72
N SER A 14 -2.04 -1.62 6.83
CA SER A 14 -1.33 -0.40 7.25
C SER A 14 -0.89 -0.52 8.70
N ALA A 15 0.20 0.16 9.04
CA ALA A 15 0.83 0.11 10.35
C ALA A 15 1.39 1.49 10.74
N SER A 16 1.75 1.63 12.02
CA SER A 16 2.15 2.89 12.68
C SER A 16 1.01 3.90 12.82
N ALA A 17 1.30 5.08 13.39
CA ALA A 17 0.36 6.18 13.49
C ALA A 17 0.02 6.78 12.11
N THR A 18 -1.12 7.46 11.97
CA THR A 18 -1.56 8.11 10.72
C THR A 18 -0.86 9.44 10.43
N ASP A 19 0.43 9.51 10.73
CA ASP A 19 1.38 10.59 10.45
C ASP A 19 2.37 10.16 9.34
N GLU A 20 3.52 10.81 9.20
CA GLU A 20 4.54 10.42 8.21
C GLU A 20 5.13 9.02 8.39
N ASN A 21 4.93 8.36 9.53
CA ASN A 21 5.37 6.99 9.78
C ASN A 21 4.39 5.95 9.24
N TYR A 22 3.19 6.36 8.82
CA TYR A 22 2.21 5.45 8.27
C TYR A 22 2.75 4.76 7.01
N CYS A 23 2.61 3.45 6.95
CA CYS A 23 3.12 2.66 5.85
C CYS A 23 2.30 1.38 5.64
N MET A 24 2.50 0.73 4.50
CA MET A 24 1.85 -0.53 4.18
C MET A 24 2.77 -1.72 4.44
N GLY A 25 2.24 -2.72 5.15
CA GLY A 25 2.80 -4.06 5.20
C GLY A 25 2.14 -4.99 4.18
N LEU A 26 2.67 -6.20 4.03
CA LEU A 26 2.11 -7.22 3.15
C LEU A 26 2.14 -8.58 3.82
N LEU A 27 1.02 -9.29 3.74
CA LEU A 27 0.96 -10.73 3.91
C LEU A 27 0.69 -11.38 2.56
N TRP A 28 1.18 -12.59 2.35
CA TRP A 28 0.81 -13.40 1.19
C TRP A 28 0.68 -14.87 1.54
N ILE A 29 -0.11 -15.57 0.75
CA ILE A 29 -0.38 -17.00 0.86
C ILE A 29 -0.53 -17.59 -0.55
N ASP A 30 -0.19 -18.87 -0.70
CA ASP A 30 -0.56 -19.64 -1.89
C ASP A 30 -2.09 -19.75 -1.98
N LEU A 31 -2.67 -19.52 -3.15
CA LEU A 31 -4.11 -19.48 -3.37
C LEU A 31 -4.80 -20.84 -3.08
N GLN A 32 -4.06 -21.95 -3.12
CA GLN A 32 -4.56 -23.29 -2.80
C GLN A 32 -4.36 -23.68 -1.33
N ALA A 33 -3.63 -22.90 -0.54
CA ALA A 33 -3.42 -23.17 0.88
C ALA A 33 -4.62 -22.72 1.74
N ASP A 34 -4.84 -23.39 2.88
CA ASP A 34 -5.90 -23.02 3.82
C ASP A 34 -5.60 -21.65 4.47
N PRO A 35 -6.40 -20.60 4.21
CA PRO A 35 -6.16 -19.26 4.75
C PRO A 35 -6.44 -19.17 6.26
N LEU A 36 -7.13 -20.16 6.85
CA LEU A 36 -7.38 -20.23 8.28
C LEU A 36 -6.18 -20.79 9.06
N GLN A 37 -5.16 -21.33 8.38
CA GLN A 37 -3.90 -21.76 9.02
C GLN A 37 -2.87 -20.62 9.00
N PRO A 38 -2.52 -20.00 10.14
CA PRO A 38 -1.61 -18.86 10.19
C PRO A 38 -0.22 -19.15 9.63
N THR A 39 0.26 -20.39 9.74
CA THR A 39 1.58 -20.83 9.25
C THR A 39 1.69 -20.83 7.72
N ASN A 40 0.57 -20.80 7.00
CA ASN A 40 0.57 -20.70 5.55
C ASN A 40 0.83 -19.26 5.08
N TRP A 41 0.68 -18.28 5.97
CA TRP A 41 0.91 -16.88 5.66
C TRP A 41 2.36 -16.51 5.83
N HIS A 42 2.88 -15.79 4.86
CA HIS A 42 4.17 -15.12 4.94
C HIS A 42 3.95 -13.63 5.19
N LYS A 43 4.87 -13.00 5.91
CA LYS A 43 4.85 -11.57 6.22
C LYS A 43 6.10 -10.90 5.67
N ALA A 44 5.92 -9.78 4.97
CA ALA A 44 7.05 -9.00 4.49
C ALA A 44 7.83 -8.44 5.70
N PRO A 45 9.17 -8.59 5.74
CA PRO A 45 9.98 -8.14 6.87
C PRO A 45 10.13 -6.61 6.94
N GLN A 46 9.80 -5.91 5.85
CA GLN A 46 9.88 -4.46 5.71
C GLN A 46 8.58 -3.93 5.10
N PRO A 47 8.24 -2.63 5.31
CA PRO A 47 7.12 -2.00 4.62
C PRO A 47 7.29 -2.08 3.10
N VAL A 48 6.21 -2.40 2.40
CA VAL A 48 6.18 -2.52 0.93
C VAL A 48 5.78 -1.21 0.25
N PHE A 49 5.29 -0.25 1.01
CA PHE A 49 4.96 1.11 0.54
C PHE A 49 5.05 2.06 1.72
N ARG A 50 5.82 3.15 1.60
CA ARG A 50 6.15 4.05 2.71
C ARG A 50 6.41 5.45 2.20
N THR A 51 6.57 6.39 3.14
CA THR A 51 6.94 7.78 2.87
C THR A 51 8.07 7.89 1.86
N SER A 52 7.88 8.79 0.89
CA SER A 52 8.91 9.23 -0.05
C SER A 52 9.18 10.71 0.21
N TYR A 53 10.32 10.99 0.85
CA TYR A 53 10.77 12.36 1.11
C TYR A 53 11.09 13.09 -0.19
N GLU A 54 11.70 12.40 -1.15
CA GLU A 54 12.03 12.96 -2.48
C GLU A 54 10.77 13.42 -3.24
N ASN A 55 9.66 12.68 -3.12
CA ASN A 55 8.40 13.01 -3.80
C ASN A 55 7.46 13.84 -2.92
N ARG A 56 7.87 14.16 -1.68
CA ARG A 56 7.07 14.85 -0.67
C ARG A 56 5.72 14.18 -0.44
N GLN A 57 5.73 12.86 -0.26
CA GLN A 57 4.55 12.06 0.02
C GLN A 57 4.73 11.31 1.32
N TYR A 58 3.90 11.65 2.31
CA TYR A 58 4.09 11.25 3.70
C TYR A 58 2.92 10.42 4.19
N GLY A 59 3.24 9.33 4.88
CA GLY A 59 2.25 8.46 5.51
C GLY A 59 1.32 7.72 4.54
N PRO A 60 1.82 7.09 3.44
CA PRO A 60 0.92 6.42 2.52
C PRO A 60 0.32 5.15 3.12
N GLY A 61 -1.00 5.00 3.03
CA GLY A 61 -1.65 3.78 3.53
C GLY A 61 -3.16 3.75 3.36
N HIS A 62 -3.78 2.86 4.14
CA HIS A 62 -5.19 2.47 4.09
C HIS A 62 -5.66 2.26 2.65
N ASN A 63 -4.93 1.41 1.93
CA ASN A 63 -5.15 1.25 0.52
C ASN A 63 -6.37 0.36 0.22
N SER A 64 -6.84 0.49 -1.02
CA SER A 64 -7.67 -0.49 -1.73
C SER A 64 -7.04 -0.82 -3.08
N PHE A 65 -7.64 -1.77 -3.79
CA PHE A 65 -7.27 -2.11 -5.16
C PHE A 65 -8.48 -2.01 -6.07
N THR A 66 -8.25 -1.58 -7.30
CA THR A 66 -9.22 -1.60 -8.40
C THR A 66 -8.49 -1.92 -9.70
N GLN A 67 -9.18 -1.91 -10.83
CA GLN A 67 -8.57 -2.17 -12.13
C GLN A 67 -8.92 -1.09 -13.13
N THR A 68 -8.01 -0.83 -14.07
CA THR A 68 -8.31 -0.02 -15.26
C THR A 68 -9.29 -0.78 -16.17
N PRO A 69 -9.94 -0.11 -17.13
CA PRO A 69 -10.75 -0.81 -18.14
C PRO A 69 -9.98 -1.83 -18.97
N ALA A 70 -8.65 -1.72 -19.05
CA ALA A 70 -7.77 -2.67 -19.73
C ALA A 70 -7.37 -3.87 -18.83
N GLY A 71 -7.78 -3.88 -17.55
CA GLY A 71 -7.50 -4.95 -16.60
C GLY A 71 -6.20 -4.81 -15.82
N GLU A 72 -5.57 -3.62 -15.81
CA GLU A 72 -4.35 -3.39 -15.02
C GLU A 72 -4.71 -3.09 -13.57
N ASP A 73 -4.00 -3.69 -12.62
CA ASP A 73 -4.24 -3.45 -11.20
C ASP A 73 -3.80 -2.04 -10.77
N VAL A 74 -4.66 -1.38 -10.01
CA VAL A 74 -4.48 -0.02 -9.51
C VAL A 74 -4.45 -0.05 -7.98
N LEU A 75 -3.39 0.51 -7.41
CA LEU A 75 -3.30 0.85 -6.00
C LEU A 75 -4.00 2.18 -5.75
N VAL A 76 -5.03 2.18 -4.91
CA VAL A 76 -5.71 3.38 -4.41
C VAL A 76 -5.31 3.56 -2.95
N TYR A 77 -4.82 4.72 -2.53
CA TYR A 77 -4.32 4.96 -1.17
C TYR A 77 -4.47 6.43 -0.79
N HIS A 78 -4.29 6.78 0.48
CA HIS A 78 -4.13 8.18 0.88
C HIS A 78 -2.69 8.51 1.28
N ALA A 79 -2.28 9.77 1.13
CA ALA A 79 -1.06 10.33 1.70
C ALA A 79 -1.25 11.83 1.97
N ARG A 80 -0.33 12.43 2.74
CA ARG A 80 -0.17 13.89 2.87
C ARG A 80 1.02 14.36 2.04
N ASN A 81 1.09 15.67 1.76
CA ASN A 81 2.23 16.31 1.10
C ASN A 81 3.09 17.21 2.02
N TYR A 82 2.88 17.09 3.34
CA TYR A 82 3.68 17.68 4.42
C TYR A 82 3.76 16.74 5.63
N THR A 83 4.72 17.00 6.53
CA THR A 83 4.99 16.22 7.74
C THR A 83 4.46 16.87 9.01
N GLU A 84 4.64 18.19 9.16
CA GLU A 84 4.24 18.92 10.37
C GLU A 84 2.71 19.01 10.47
N ILE A 85 2.14 18.27 11.42
CA ILE A 85 0.71 18.26 11.73
C ILE A 85 0.50 18.97 13.07
N GLU A 86 -0.29 20.03 13.07
CA GLU A 86 -0.72 20.69 14.32
C GLU A 86 -1.92 19.95 14.93
N GLY A 87 -1.77 19.45 16.15
CA GLY A 87 -2.83 18.70 16.86
C GLY A 87 -2.86 17.21 16.52
N ASP A 88 -4.03 16.58 16.68
CA ASP A 88 -4.20 15.14 16.40
C ASP A 88 -4.34 14.89 14.88
N PRO A 89 -3.48 14.05 14.27
CA PRO A 89 -3.54 13.68 12.85
C PRO A 89 -4.88 13.13 12.36
N LEU A 90 -5.74 12.63 13.25
CA LEU A 90 -7.08 12.17 12.90
C LEU A 90 -7.96 13.32 12.39
N TYR A 91 -7.81 14.51 12.95
CA TYR A 91 -8.62 15.69 12.63
C TYR A 91 -8.01 16.60 11.58
N ASP A 92 -6.76 16.35 11.20
CA ASP A 92 -6.14 16.98 10.04
C ASP A 92 -6.78 16.43 8.74
N PRO A 93 -7.42 17.29 7.91
CA PRO A 93 -8.23 16.86 6.78
C PRO A 93 -7.43 16.57 5.50
N ASN A 94 -6.11 16.76 5.50
CA ASN A 94 -5.33 16.83 4.25
C ASN A 94 -4.71 15.48 3.83
N ARG A 95 -5.36 14.38 4.18
CA ARG A 95 -5.08 13.09 3.54
C ARG A 95 -5.81 13.05 2.20
N HIS A 96 -5.05 13.09 1.11
CA HIS A 96 -5.59 13.07 -0.25
C HIS A 96 -5.56 11.67 -0.82
N THR A 97 -6.64 11.25 -1.47
CA THR A 97 -6.70 9.99 -2.22
C THR A 97 -5.84 10.07 -3.47
N ARG A 98 -5.04 9.05 -3.73
CA ARG A 98 -4.09 8.93 -4.84
C ARG A 98 -4.22 7.57 -5.49
N LEU A 99 -3.83 7.49 -6.76
CA LEU A 99 -3.88 6.27 -7.56
C LEU A 99 -2.53 6.05 -8.26
N LYS A 100 -2.11 4.79 -8.37
CA LYS A 100 -1.01 4.38 -9.25
C LYS A 100 -1.22 2.96 -9.74
N LEU A 101 -0.64 2.61 -10.89
CA LEU A 101 -0.57 1.21 -11.33
C LEU A 101 0.31 0.39 -10.38
N VAL A 102 -0.07 -0.87 -10.17
CA VAL A 102 0.75 -1.90 -9.53
C VAL A 102 1.62 -2.52 -10.62
N SER A 103 2.92 -2.57 -10.38
CA SER A 103 3.84 -3.33 -11.22
C SER A 103 4.01 -4.73 -10.61
N TRP A 104 4.32 -5.71 -11.43
CA TRP A 104 4.50 -7.10 -11.00
C TRP A 104 5.91 -7.55 -11.33
N ARG A 105 6.59 -8.14 -10.34
CA ARG A 105 7.93 -8.72 -10.54
C ARG A 105 7.82 -10.09 -11.20
N GLU A 106 8.92 -10.57 -11.77
CA GLU A 106 8.97 -11.90 -12.42
C GLU A 106 8.61 -13.06 -11.48
N ASP A 107 8.81 -12.88 -10.16
CA ASP A 107 8.45 -13.86 -9.13
C ASP A 107 6.96 -13.81 -8.71
N GLY A 108 6.14 -12.98 -9.38
CA GLY A 108 4.71 -12.82 -9.11
C GLY A 108 4.40 -11.96 -7.89
N MET A 109 5.39 -11.34 -7.25
CA MET A 109 5.16 -10.42 -6.13
C MET A 109 4.82 -9.01 -6.65
N PRO A 110 3.93 -8.26 -5.96
CA PRO A 110 3.63 -6.88 -6.34
C PRO A 110 4.81 -5.98 -6.01
N ASP A 111 5.14 -5.08 -6.95
CA ASP A 111 6.01 -3.94 -6.74
C ASP A 111 5.16 -2.67 -6.68
N PHE A 112 4.95 -2.18 -5.46
CA PHE A 112 4.23 -0.93 -5.24
C PHE A 112 5.11 0.31 -5.49
N GLY A 113 6.44 0.15 -5.59
CA GLY A 113 7.40 1.24 -5.73
C GLY A 113 7.30 2.25 -4.59
N ILE A 114 7.42 3.53 -4.94
CA ILE A 114 7.24 4.67 -4.02
C ILE A 114 6.01 5.49 -4.42
N PRO A 115 5.40 6.25 -3.49
CA PRO A 115 4.36 7.21 -3.84
C PRO A 115 4.91 8.25 -4.84
N PRO A 116 4.31 8.44 -6.03
CA PRO A 116 4.78 9.41 -7.02
C PRO A 116 4.68 10.85 -6.51
N ALA A 117 5.48 11.77 -7.04
CA ALA A 117 5.31 13.20 -6.77
C ALA A 117 3.95 13.71 -7.29
N ASP A 118 3.47 14.82 -6.75
CA ASP A 118 2.31 15.51 -7.33
C ASP A 118 2.69 16.06 -8.71
N THR A 119 1.78 15.92 -9.69
CA THR A 119 1.97 16.52 -11.02
C THR A 119 1.73 18.02 -10.95
N LEU A 120 2.62 18.80 -11.59
CA LEU A 120 2.46 20.24 -11.80
C LEU A 120 1.29 20.56 -12.74
#